data_AF-A0A316HN31-F1
#
_entry.id   AF-A0A316HN31-F1
#
_cell.length_a   1.000
_cell.length_b   1.000
_cell.length_c   1.000
_cell.angle_alpha   90.00
_cell.angle_beta   90.00
_cell.angle_gamma   90.00
#
_symmetry.space_group_name_H-M   'P 1'
#
loop_
_entity.id
_entity.type
_entity.pdbx_description
1 polymer ?
#
loop_
_entity_poly.entity_id
_entity_poly.type
_entity_poly.pdbx_seq_one_letter_code
_entity_poly.pdbx_strand_id
1 'polypeptide(L)'
;MTVPILQKQWECPKRCGAEARTGDGKTPMHPCRDMAGLMTPLVPVGTAAKVEAVERQDFIGREQVQTDANGRPVMAVVTTRDDGQDCTVFAPTAHGKKER
;
A
#
# COMPACT_ATOMS: atom_id res chain seq x y z
N MET A 1 -31.25 -15.59 -15.16
CA MET A 1 -31.27 -14.24 -14.57
C MET A 1 -29.84 -13.86 -14.24
N THR A 2 -29.29 -12.86 -14.93
CA THR A 2 -27.93 -12.36 -14.65
C THR A 2 -28.07 -11.30 -13.57
N VAL A 3 -27.60 -11.58 -12.35
CA VAL A 3 -27.56 -10.57 -11.29
C VAL A 3 -26.50 -9.55 -11.71
N PRO A 4 -26.82 -8.25 -11.86
CA PRO A 4 -25.82 -7.25 -12.17
C PRO A 4 -24.85 -7.17 -10.99
N ILE A 5 -23.59 -7.51 -11.22
CA ILE A 5 -22.52 -7.34 -10.23
C ILE A 5 -22.28 -5.83 -10.12
N LEU A 6 -22.57 -5.26 -8.95
CA LEU A 6 -22.28 -3.86 -8.66
C LEU A 6 -20.76 -3.64 -8.76
N GLN A 7 -20.32 -2.94 -9.81
CA GLN A 7 -18.92 -2.60 -9.99
C GLN A 7 -18.56 -1.40 -9.11
N LYS A 8 -17.52 -1.54 -8.31
CA LYS A 8 -16.97 -0.45 -7.51
C LYS A 8 -15.85 0.24 -8.28
N GLN A 9 -15.87 1.57 -8.28
CA GLN A 9 -14.83 2.40 -8.90
C GLN A 9 -13.84 2.87 -7.83
N TRP A 10 -12.56 2.88 -8.18
CA TRP A 10 -11.47 3.17 -7.26
C TRP A 10 -10.50 4.18 -7.88
N GLU A 11 -9.90 5.02 -7.03
CA GLU A 11 -8.89 6.01 -7.41
C GLU A 11 -7.76 6.08 -6.37
N CYS A 12 -6.60 6.59 -6.80
CA CYS A 12 -5.50 6.82 -5.87
C CYS A 12 -5.70 8.13 -5.10
N PRO A 13 -5.69 8.10 -3.76
CA PRO A 13 -5.89 9.30 -2.94
C PRO A 13 -4.72 10.31 -3.02
N LYS A 14 -3.53 9.88 -3.50
CA LYS A 14 -2.42 10.79 -3.80
C LYS A 14 -2.55 11.51 -5.15
N ARG A 15 -3.54 11.13 -5.97
CA ARG A 15 -3.78 11.66 -7.33
C ARG A 15 -2.67 11.35 -8.33
N CYS A 16 -2.10 10.15 -8.23
CA CYS A 16 -1.13 9.64 -9.22
C CYS A 16 -1.76 9.24 -10.56
N GLY A 17 -3.09 9.27 -10.67
CA GLY A 17 -3.85 8.87 -11.86
C GLY A 17 -4.15 7.37 -11.96
N ALA A 18 -3.80 6.56 -10.96
CA ALA A 18 -4.19 5.15 -10.92
C ALA A 18 -5.69 5.01 -10.58
N GLU A 19 -6.38 4.21 -11.37
CA GLU A 19 -7.81 3.91 -11.25
C GLU A 19 -8.05 2.40 -11.42
N ALA A 20 -9.13 1.89 -10.83
CA ALA A 20 -9.55 0.51 -11.03
C ALA A 20 -11.07 0.37 -10.96
N ARG A 21 -11.58 -0.74 -11.51
CA ARG A 21 -12.97 -1.17 -11.35
C ARG A 21 -12.99 -2.63 -10.95
N THR A 22 -13.62 -2.95 -9.83
CA THR A 22 -13.70 -4.34 -9.32
C THR A 22 -15.13 -4.71 -8.98
N GLY A 23 -15.48 -5.98 -9.18
CA GLY A 23 -16.78 -6.56 -8.82
C GLY A 23 -16.71 -7.57 -7.67
N ASP A 24 -15.51 -7.90 -7.20
CA ASP A 24 -15.25 -8.91 -6.16
C ASP A 24 -15.12 -8.33 -4.74
N GLY A 25 -15.27 -7.00 -4.61
CA GLY A 25 -15.18 -6.29 -3.33
C GLY A 25 -13.76 -6.14 -2.77
N LYS A 26 -12.73 -6.66 -3.44
CA LYS A 26 -11.35 -6.53 -2.98
C LYS A 26 -10.82 -5.13 -3.26
N THR A 27 -10.07 -4.58 -2.31
CA THR A 27 -9.36 -3.31 -2.48
C THR A 27 -8.18 -3.53 -3.43
N PRO A 28 -8.17 -2.84 -4.59
CA PRO A 28 -7.05 -2.94 -5.52
C PRO A 28 -5.83 -2.20 -4.97
N MET A 29 -4.66 -2.80 -5.17
CA MET A 29 -3.35 -2.24 -4.81
C MET A 29 -2.61 -1.80 -6.06
N HIS A 30 -1.74 -0.79 -5.96
CA HIS A 30 -0.91 -0.34 -7.06
C HIS A 30 0.45 0.19 -6.58
N PRO A 31 1.51 0.13 -7.41
CA PRO A 31 2.74 0.86 -7.17
C PRO A 31 2.48 2.35 -7.41
N CYS A 32 2.52 3.17 -6.36
CA CYS A 32 2.16 4.58 -6.44
C CYS A 32 3.38 5.46 -6.72
N ARG A 33 3.39 6.16 -7.86
CA ARG A 33 4.49 7.06 -8.24
C ARG A 33 4.70 8.21 -7.24
N ASP A 34 3.61 8.72 -6.67
CA ASP A 34 3.64 9.84 -5.71
C ASP A 34 4.00 9.38 -4.29
N MET A 35 4.11 8.06 -4.08
CA MET A 35 4.64 7.42 -2.87
C MET A 35 5.98 6.75 -3.14
N ALA A 36 6.78 7.30 -4.07
CA ALA A 36 8.10 6.78 -4.41
C ALA A 36 8.10 5.27 -4.77
N GLY A 37 7.05 4.81 -5.47
CA GLY A 37 6.90 3.44 -5.95
C GLY A 37 6.32 2.45 -4.93
N LEU A 38 6.01 2.87 -3.70
CA LEU A 38 5.45 1.98 -2.68
C LEU A 38 4.07 1.45 -3.09
N MET A 39 3.84 0.18 -2.76
CA MET A 39 2.53 -0.44 -2.92
C MET A 39 1.50 0.23 -2.00
N THR A 40 0.47 0.79 -2.61
CA THR A 40 -0.53 1.65 -1.95
C THR A 40 -1.94 1.18 -2.36
N PRO A 41 -2.91 1.11 -1.43
CA PRO A 41 -4.29 0.80 -1.78
C PRO A 41 -4.94 1.95 -2.56
N LEU A 42 -5.83 1.60 -3.47
CA LEU A 42 -6.80 2.56 -4.02
C LEU A 42 -7.98 2.69 -3.06
N VAL A 43 -8.63 3.86 -3.09
CA VAL A 43 -9.84 4.13 -2.30
C VAL A 43 -11.04 4.26 -3.23
N PRO A 44 -12.28 4.04 -2.74
CA PRO A 44 -13.46 4.26 -3.57
C PRO A 44 -13.51 5.71 -4.06
N VAL A 45 -13.93 5.93 -5.31
CA VAL A 45 -14.02 7.29 -5.87
C VAL A 45 -14.85 8.21 -4.96
N GLY A 46 -14.34 9.41 -4.68
CA GLY A 46 -14.98 10.40 -3.81
C GLY A 46 -14.70 10.22 -2.32
N THR A 47 -13.85 9.25 -1.93
CA THR A 47 -13.46 9.05 -0.53
C THR A 47 -12.36 10.04 -0.15
N ALA A 48 -12.61 10.86 0.89
CA ALA A 48 -11.56 11.65 1.52
C ALA A 48 -10.62 10.71 2.28
N ALA A 49 -9.33 10.72 1.91
CA ALA A 49 -8.35 9.84 2.53
C ALA A 49 -6.97 10.51 2.61
N LYS A 50 -6.25 10.20 3.70
CA LYS A 50 -4.84 10.54 3.88
C LYS A 50 -4.00 9.28 3.70
N VAL A 51 -2.93 9.37 2.92
CA VAL A 51 -1.97 8.26 2.74
C VAL A 51 -0.58 8.70 3.16
N GLU A 52 0.07 7.87 3.97
CA GLU A 52 1.39 8.16 4.54
C GLU A 52 2.27 6.91 4.51
N ALA A 53 3.55 7.12 4.22
CA ALA A 53 4.57 6.11 4.41
C ALA A 53 5.09 6.25 5.84
N VAL A 54 5.11 5.14 6.57
CA VAL A 54 5.68 5.09 7.92
C VAL A 54 7.12 4.63 7.77
N GLU A 55 8.05 5.53 8.10
CA GLU A 55 9.47 5.22 8.13
C GLU A 55 9.75 4.16 9.19
N ARG A 56 10.72 3.29 8.89
CA ARG A 56 11.15 2.26 9.83
C ARG A 56 11.94 2.88 10.97
N GLN A 57 11.54 2.60 12.21
CA GLN A 57 12.13 3.21 13.43
C GLN A 57 12.94 2.22 14.28
N ASP A 58 12.94 0.93 13.94
CA ASP A 58 13.76 -0.09 14.56
C ASP A 58 15.17 -0.17 13.95
N PHE A 59 16.10 -0.75 14.71
CA PHE A 59 17.45 -1.00 14.24
C PHE A 59 17.44 -1.99 13.07
N ILE A 60 18.09 -1.62 11.97
CA ILE A 60 18.26 -2.47 10.78
C ILE A 60 19.66 -3.09 10.86
N GLY A 61 19.73 -4.41 11.05
CA GLY A 61 20.97 -5.14 11.16
C GLY A 61 21.39 -5.75 9.83
N ARG A 62 20.98 -7.01 9.60
CA ARG A 62 21.27 -7.77 8.38
C ARG A 62 20.02 -8.23 7.66
N GLU A 63 18.86 -7.75 8.09
CA GLU A 63 17.57 -8.08 7.50
C GLU A 63 17.41 -7.39 6.15
N GLN A 64 16.72 -8.04 5.23
CA GLN A 64 16.24 -7.40 4.02
C GLN A 64 14.98 -6.60 4.36
N VAL A 65 15.06 -5.28 4.18
CA VAL A 65 13.96 -4.34 4.43
C VAL A 65 13.45 -3.74 3.13
N GLN A 66 12.18 -3.34 3.11
CA GLN A 66 11.63 -2.53 2.02
C GLN A 66 12.17 -1.10 2.13
N THR A 67 12.68 -0.57 1.02
CA THR A 67 13.00 0.85 0.87
C THR A 67 12.09 1.49 -0.16
N ASP A 68 11.84 2.79 -0.03
CA ASP A 68 11.26 3.57 -1.11
C ASP A 68 12.27 3.80 -2.26
N ALA A 69 11.86 4.47 -3.33
CA ALA A 69 12.75 4.80 -4.45
C ALA A 69 13.91 5.75 -4.08
N ASN A 70 13.86 6.41 -2.91
CA ASN A 70 14.92 7.28 -2.41
C ASN A 70 15.88 6.56 -1.45
N GLY A 71 15.70 5.25 -1.23
CA GLY A 71 16.50 4.46 -0.31
C GLY A 71 16.10 4.60 1.16
N ARG A 72 14.98 5.26 1.49
CA ARG A 72 14.49 5.37 2.87
C ARG A 72 13.84 4.06 3.29
N PRO A 73 14.22 3.46 4.44
CA PRO A 73 13.57 2.26 4.94
C PRO A 73 12.11 2.55 5.37
N VAL A 74 11.16 1.78 4.85
CA VAL A 74 9.73 1.95 5.12
C VAL A 74 9.18 0.71 5.79
N MET A 75 8.43 0.88 6.87
CA MET A 75 7.77 -0.23 7.57
C MET A 75 6.36 -0.49 7.07
N ALA A 76 5.63 0.56 6.68
CA ALA A 76 4.24 0.43 6.26
C ALA A 76 3.79 1.60 5.39
N VAL A 77 2.69 1.41 4.68
CA VAL A 77 1.84 2.47 4.15
C VAL A 77 0.51 2.45 4.90
N VAL A 78 0.14 3.59 5.47
CA VAL A 78 -1.12 3.78 6.20
C VAL A 78 -2.05 4.63 5.36
N THR A 79 -3.30 4.19 5.23
CA THR A 79 -4.38 4.95 4.58
C THR A 79 -5.48 5.18 5.59
N THR A 80 -5.69 6.43 6.01
CA THR A 80 -6.73 6.83 6.95
C THR A 80 -7.89 7.48 6.21
N ARG A 81 -9.11 7.10 6.58
CA ARG A 81 -10.40 7.58 6.08
C ARG A 81 -11.27 7.97 7.27
N ASP A 82 -12.39 8.64 7.02
CA ASP A 82 -13.31 9.06 8.09
C ASP A 82 -13.91 7.87 8.86
N ASP A 83 -14.06 6.72 8.18
CA ASP A 83 -14.67 5.51 8.72
C ASP A 83 -13.67 4.41 9.14
N GLY A 84 -12.36 4.65 9.01
CA GLY A 84 -11.37 3.65 9.40
C GLY A 84 -9.97 3.86 8.83
N GLN A 85 -9.14 2.83 8.98
CA GLN A 85 -7.75 2.85 8.56
C GLN A 85 -7.33 1.50 7.97
N ASP A 86 -6.67 1.55 6.81
CA ASP A 86 -5.97 0.41 6.22
C ASP A 86 -4.46 0.53 6.47
N CYS A 87 -3.78 -0.59 6.67
CA CYS A 87 -2.33 -0.65 6.85
C CYS A 87 -1.73 -1.75 5.98
N THR A 88 -0.85 -1.38 5.05
CA THR A 88 -0.01 -2.31 4.31
C THR A 88 1.35 -2.38 4.99
N VAL A 89 1.66 -3.51 5.62
CA VAL A 89 2.93 -3.71 6.34
C VAL A 89 3.96 -4.36 5.43
N PHE A 90 5.17 -3.82 5.40
CA PHE A 90 6.32 -4.39 4.71
C PHE A 90 7.20 -5.12 5.73
N ALA A 91 6.88 -6.40 5.96
CA ALA A 91 7.61 -7.23 6.90
C ALA A 91 9.05 -7.47 6.42
N PRO A 92 10.07 -7.25 7.28
CA PRO A 92 11.45 -7.52 6.92
C PRO A 92 11.71 -9.04 6.88
N THR A 93 12.74 -9.45 6.15
CA THR A 93 13.12 -10.86 6.03
C THR A 93 14.53 -11.08 6.57
N ALA A 94 14.67 -12.03 7.50
CA ALA A 94 15.97 -12.43 8.04
C ALA A 94 16.79 -13.27 7.04
N HIS A 95 18.12 -13.18 7.12
CA HIS A 95 19.01 -14.06 6.36
C HIS A 95 19.59 -15.16 7.24
N GLY A 96 19.50 -16.41 6.77
CA GLY A 96 20.23 -17.53 7.36
C GLY A 96 21.63 -17.64 6.77
N LYS A 97 22.64 -17.89 7.62
CA LYS A 97 23.98 -18.29 7.17
C LYS A 97 24.19 -19.76 7.48
N LYS A 98 24.62 -20.56 6.49
CA LYS A 98 25.13 -21.92 6.78
C LYS A 98 26.49 -21.80 7.46
N GLU A 99 26.61 -22.36 8.65
CA GLU A 99 27.89 -22.61 9.30
C GLU A 99 28.61 -23.74 8.54
N ARG A 100 29.90 -23.56 8.31
CA ARG A 100 30.75 -24.46 7.53
C ARG A 100 31.65 -25.25 8.45
#